data_AF-A0A7V9PNI4-F1
#
_entry.id   AF-A0A7V9PNI4-F1
#
_cell.length_a   1.000
_cell.length_b   1.000
_cell.length_c   1.000
_cell.angle_alpha   90.00
_cell.angle_beta   90.00
_cell.angle_gamma   90.00
#
_symmetry.space_group_name_H-M   'P 1'
#
loop_
_entity.id
_entity.type
_entity.pdbx_description
1 polymer ?
#
loop_
_entity_poly.entity_id
_entity_poly.type
_entity_poly.pdbx_seq_one_letter_code
_entity_poly.pdbx_strand_id
1 'polypeptide(L)'
;MPAKGVVEIEVAAPPATGGIRVAGVSKAFGAVRALDGVTVTAAAGEIVTVVGPSGCGKSTLLELVCGLLEPDTGRVDAPPAALMPQRDLLLPWASA
;
A
#
# COMPACT_ATOMS: atom_id res chain seq x y z
N MET A 1 -3.78 -32.91 29.30
CA MET A 1 -3.28 -32.74 27.92
C MET A 1 -3.99 -31.55 27.30
N PRO A 2 -3.32 -30.40 27.09
CA PRO A 2 -3.74 -29.39 26.12
C PRO A 2 -2.93 -29.49 24.82
N ALA A 3 -3.55 -29.05 23.73
CA ALA A 3 -3.21 -29.34 22.35
C ALA A 3 -1.87 -28.75 21.85
N LYS A 4 -1.25 -29.47 20.93
CA LYS A 4 -0.13 -29.04 20.07
C LYS A 4 -0.48 -27.76 19.31
N GLY A 5 0.50 -26.85 19.27
CA GLY A 5 0.82 -26.13 18.03
C GLY A 5 0.42 -24.66 17.99
N VAL A 6 1.31 -23.80 18.48
CA VAL A 6 1.69 -22.56 17.79
C VAL A 6 3.20 -22.40 18.02
N VAL A 7 3.98 -22.44 16.94
CA VAL A 7 5.38 -22.03 16.97
C VAL A 7 5.38 -20.56 16.57
N GLU A 8 5.70 -19.66 17.49
CA GLU A 8 6.02 -18.28 17.13
C GLU A 8 7.35 -18.30 16.39
N ILE A 9 7.31 -17.92 15.11
CA ILE A 9 8.51 -17.74 14.30
C ILE A 9 8.87 -16.25 14.40
N GLU A 10 9.87 -15.94 15.23
CA GLU A 10 10.56 -14.65 15.11
C GLU A 10 11.42 -14.68 13.85
N VAL A 11 10.97 -13.96 12.83
CA VAL A 11 11.79 -13.69 11.64
C VAL A 11 12.72 -12.54 12.00
N ALA A 12 13.99 -12.86 12.27
CA ALA A 12 15.03 -11.86 12.43
C ALA A 12 15.19 -11.08 11.11
N ALA A 13 14.82 -9.80 11.11
CA ALA A 13 14.91 -8.96 9.93
C ALA A 13 16.38 -8.67 9.60
N PRO A 14 16.83 -8.84 8.34
CA PRO A 14 18.08 -8.24 7.91
C PRO A 14 17.95 -6.71 8.00
N PRO A 15 19.01 -5.98 8.36
CA PRO A 15 18.92 -4.53 8.46
C PRO A 15 18.80 -3.97 7.05
N ALA A 16 17.68 -3.34 6.70
CA ALA A 16 17.57 -2.65 5.43
C ALA A 16 16.62 -1.45 5.50
N THR A 17 17.20 -0.26 5.36
CA THR A 17 16.53 0.92 4.80
C THR A 17 15.60 0.50 3.66
N GLY A 18 14.27 0.65 3.79
CA GLY A 18 13.33 0.22 2.75
C GLY A 18 11.88 -0.06 3.15
N GLY A 19 11.41 0.38 4.32
CA GLY A 19 9.99 0.29 4.72
C GLY A 19 9.12 1.35 4.05
N ILE A 20 7.80 1.18 4.14
CA ILE A 20 6.81 2.15 3.67
C ILE A 20 6.26 2.91 4.88
N ARG A 21 6.21 4.24 4.79
CA ARG A 21 5.54 5.10 5.77
C ARG A 21 4.61 6.07 5.07
N VAL A 22 3.35 6.04 5.48
CA VAL A 22 2.31 7.00 5.11
C VAL A 22 1.92 7.73 6.38
N ALA A 23 2.02 9.05 6.41
CA ALA A 23 1.80 9.85 7.61
C ALA A 23 0.78 10.97 7.34
N GLY A 24 -0.42 10.82 7.92
CA GLY A 24 -1.50 11.81 7.85
C GLY A 24 -1.95 12.14 6.43
N VAL A 25 -1.91 11.18 5.52
CA VAL A 25 -2.13 11.42 4.09
C VAL A 25 -3.61 11.56 3.77
N SER A 26 -3.95 12.67 3.11
CA SER A 26 -5.26 12.90 2.53
C SER A 26 -5.15 13.14 1.02
N LYS A 27 -6.16 12.66 0.28
CA LYS A 27 -6.26 12.87 -1.17
C LYS A 27 -7.71 13.04 -1.59
N ALA A 28 -7.99 14.07 -2.38
CA ALA A 28 -9.29 14.35 -2.96
C ALA A 28 -9.22 14.50 -4.48
N PHE A 29 -10.31 14.11 -5.15
CA PHE A 29 -10.53 14.30 -6.58
C PHE A 29 -11.84 15.07 -6.75
N GLY A 30 -11.73 16.39 -6.95
CA GLY A 30 -12.88 17.28 -6.95
C GLY A 30 -13.64 17.22 -5.62
N ALA A 31 -14.91 16.83 -5.65
CA ALA A 31 -15.74 16.71 -4.45
C ALA A 31 -15.54 15.39 -3.67
N VAL A 32 -14.82 14.42 -4.23
CA VAL A 32 -14.66 13.09 -3.63
C VAL A 32 -13.36 13.03 -2.82
N ARG A 33 -13.47 12.84 -1.51
CA ARG A 33 -12.32 12.57 -0.63
C ARG A 33 -11.99 11.08 -0.67
N ALA A 34 -10.92 10.71 -1.37
CA ALA A 34 -10.48 9.33 -1.52
C ALA A 34 -9.73 8.82 -0.27
N LEU A 35 -8.94 9.68 0.38
CA LEU A 35 -8.24 9.39 1.64
C LEU A 35 -8.36 10.58 2.59
N ASP A 36 -8.48 10.30 3.89
CA ASP A 36 -8.63 11.31 4.95
C ASP A 36 -7.72 11.00 6.14
N GLY A 37 -6.58 11.68 6.23
CA GLY A 37 -5.64 11.56 7.36
C GLY A 37 -5.02 10.17 7.57
N VAL A 38 -4.87 9.37 6.52
CA VAL A 38 -4.41 7.97 6.62
C VAL A 38 -2.97 7.90 7.11
N THR A 39 -2.74 7.09 8.15
CA THR A 39 -1.40 6.80 8.66
C THR A 39 -1.19 5.30 8.72
N VAL A 40 -0.17 4.80 8.04
CA VAL A 40 0.20 3.39 8.02
C VAL A 40 1.71 3.24 7.85
N THR A 41 2.26 2.21 8.48
CA THR A 41 3.67 1.81 8.32
C THR A 41 3.72 0.34 7.96
N ALA A 42 4.61 -0.02 7.03
CA ALA A 42 4.96 -1.40 6.73
C ALA A 42 6.48 -1.54 6.80
N ALA A 43 6.96 -2.54 7.52
CA ALA A 43 8.38 -2.84 7.60
C ALA A 43 8.92 -3.40 6.27
N ALA A 44 10.23 -3.29 6.05
CA ALA A 44 10.86 -3.93 4.91
C ALA A 44 10.66 -5.46 4.98
N GLY A 45 10.18 -6.06 3.90
CA GLY A 45 9.86 -7.49 3.83
C GLY A 45 8.50 -7.88 4.41
N GLU A 46 7.74 -6.94 4.98
CA GLU A 46 6.38 -7.19 5.45
C GLU A 46 5.38 -7.29 4.29
N ILE A 47 4.48 -8.28 4.34
CA ILE A 47 3.37 -8.40 3.40
C ILE A 47 2.13 -7.80 4.06
N VAL A 48 1.69 -6.67 3.54
CA VAL A 48 0.49 -5.96 4.03
C VAL A 48 -0.60 -6.03 2.96
N THR A 49 -1.85 -6.25 3.39
CA THR A 49 -3.02 -6.24 2.51
C THR A 49 -3.96 -5.10 2.89
N VAL A 50 -4.40 -4.33 1.89
CA VAL A 50 -5.41 -3.27 2.06
C VAL A 50 -6.76 -3.81 1.62
N VAL A 51 -7.71 -3.92 2.56
CA VAL A 51 -9.05 -4.45 2.31
C VAL A 51 -10.13 -3.38 2.50
N GLY A 52 -11.19 -3.47 1.71
CA GLY A 52 -12.34 -2.56 1.81
C GLY A 52 -13.19 -2.53 0.54
N PRO A 53 -14.41 -1.96 0.59
CA PRO A 53 -15.33 -1.89 -0.56
C PRO A 53 -14.74 -1.16 -1.77
N SER A 54 -15.32 -1.37 -2.95
CA SER A 54 -14.99 -0.57 -4.14
C SER A 54 -15.22 0.92 -3.87
N GLY A 55 -14.26 1.76 -4.27
CA GLY A 55 -14.32 3.22 -4.06
C GLY A 55 -13.77 3.72 -2.72
N CYS A 56 -13.34 2.86 -1.78
CA CYS A 56 -12.82 3.30 -0.48
C CYS A 56 -11.37 3.83 -0.49
N GLY A 57 -10.76 4.09 -1.66
CA GLY A 57 -9.42 4.68 -1.77
C GLY A 57 -8.23 3.71 -1.82
N LYS A 58 -8.44 2.39 -1.95
CA LYS A 58 -7.33 1.39 -1.98
C LYS A 58 -6.32 1.66 -3.10
N SER A 59 -6.79 1.78 -4.33
CA SER A 59 -5.92 2.05 -5.48
C SER A 59 -5.22 3.39 -5.33
N THR A 60 -5.91 4.42 -4.83
CA THR A 60 -5.32 5.72 -4.53
C THR A 60 -4.17 5.62 -3.51
N LEU A 61 -4.35 4.83 -2.44
CA LEU A 61 -3.29 4.61 -1.45
C LEU A 61 -2.08 3.91 -2.08
N LEU A 62 -2.29 2.88 -2.91
CA LEU A 62 -1.20 2.16 -3.58
C LEU A 62 -0.48 3.03 -4.61
N GLU A 63 -1.21 3.82 -5.40
CA GLU A 63 -0.66 4.77 -6.37
C GLU A 63 0.18 5.86 -5.69
N LEU A 64 -0.24 6.36 -4.52
CA LEU A 64 0.54 7.29 -3.70
C LEU A 64 1.85 6.64 -3.19
N VAL A 65 1.78 5.40 -2.69
CA VAL A 65 2.98 4.64 -2.26
C VAL A 65 3.96 4.44 -3.42
N CYS A 66 3.45 4.20 -4.63
CA CYS A 66 4.28 4.08 -5.84
C CYS A 66 4.75 5.43 -6.42
N GLY A 67 4.36 6.56 -5.83
CA GLY A 67 4.72 7.89 -6.34
C GLY A 67 4.05 8.26 -7.67
N LEU A 68 2.97 7.57 -8.05
CA LEU A 68 2.17 7.89 -9.24
C LEU A 68 1.17 9.03 -8.98
N LEU A 69 0.89 9.30 -7.71
CA LEU A 69 0.11 10.43 -7.25
C LEU A 69 0.89 11.19 -6.17
N GLU A 70 0.61 12.48 -6.06
CA GLU A 70 1.05 13.30 -4.92
C GLU A 70 -0.08 13.44 -3.89
N PRO A 71 0.20 13.33 -2.58
CA PRO A 71 -0.79 13.59 -1.55
C PRO A 71 -1.14 15.09 -1.49
N ASP A 72 -2.38 15.43 -1.15
CA ASP A 72 -2.76 16.85 -0.96
C ASP A 72 -2.27 17.39 0.39
N THR A 73 -2.21 16.50 1.39
CA THR A 73 -1.65 16.76 2.72
C THR A 73 -0.97 15.50 3.25
N GLY A 74 -0.06 15.66 4.21
CA GLY A 74 0.71 14.55 4.78
C GLY A 74 1.94 14.20 3.95
N ARG A 75 2.51 13.02 4.20
CA ARG A 75 3.74 12.57 3.54
C ARG A 75 3.76 11.06 3.32
N VAL A 76 4.34 10.65 2.19
CA VAL A 76 4.67 9.27 1.89
C VAL A 76 6.19 9.15 1.75
N ASP A 77 6.78 8.25 2.53
CA ASP A 77 8.18 7.84 2.42
C ASP A 77 8.21 6.35 2.07
N ALA A 78 8.59 6.04 0.83
CA ALA A 78 8.68 4.68 0.32
C ALA A 78 9.88 4.53 -0.64
N PRO A 79 10.49 3.35 -0.72
CA PRO A 79 11.46 3.07 -1.79
C PRO A 79 10.77 3.05 -3.17
N PRO A 80 11.53 3.08 -4.28
CA PRO A 80 10.97 2.85 -5.60
C PRO A 80 10.14 1.55 -5.65
N ALA A 81 8.93 1.63 -6.18
CA ALA A 81 7.98 0.52 -6.19
C ALA A 81 7.40 0.31 -7.59
N ALA A 82 7.01 -0.94 -7.88
CA ALA A 82 6.27 -1.29 -9.08
C ALA A 82 4.79 -1.48 -8.73
N LEU A 83 3.90 -0.99 -9.61
CA LEU A 83 2.45 -1.18 -9.48
C LEU A 83 1.98 -2.18 -10.53
N MET A 84 1.28 -3.22 -10.09
CA MET A 84 0.51 -4.11 -10.97
C MET A 84 -0.96 -3.69 -10.92
N PRO A 85 -1.47 -2.93 -11.92
CA PRO A 85 -2.84 -2.45 -11.91
C PRO A 85 -3.84 -3.59 -12.08
N GLN A 86 -5.09 -3.37 -11.65
CA GLN A 86 -6.16 -4.36 -11.79
C GLN A 86 -6.50 -4.69 -13.25
N ARG A 87 -6.35 -3.72 -14.16
CA ARG A 87 -6.51 -3.95 -15.60
C ARG A 87 -5.14 -4.18 -16.21
N ASP A 88 -4.99 -5.27 -16.93
CA ASP A 88 -3.77 -5.56 -17.68
C ASP A 88 -3.59 -4.49 -18.77
N LEU A 89 -2.51 -3.72 -18.66
CA LEU A 89 -2.14 -2.69 -19.63
C LEU A 89 -1.00 -3.14 -20.55
N LEU A 90 -0.57 -4.39 -20.45
CA LEU A 90 0.62 -4.91 -21.13
C LEU A 90 0.49 -4.88 -22.65
N LEU A 91 -0.65 -5.32 -23.20
CA LEU A 91 -0.86 -5.48 -24.63
C LEU A 91 -2.28 -5.03 -25.01
N PRO A 92 -2.55 -3.71 -25.10
CA PRO A 92 -3.90 -3.20 -25.36
C PRO A 92 -4.47 -3.67 -26.71
N TRP A 93 -3.60 -4.02 -27.65
CA TRP A 93 -3.95 -4.57 -28.97
C TRP A 93 -4.20 -6.09 -28.96
N ALA A 94 -3.76 -6.82 -27.93
CA ALA A 94 -3.94 -8.27 -27.82
C ALA A 94 -5.24 -8.66 -27.10
N SER A 95 -5.91 -7.68 -26.47
CA SER A 95 -7.17 -7.87 -25.75
C SER A 95 -8.37 -7.28 -26.50
N ALA A 96 -8.21 -6.93 -27.79
CA ALA A 96 -9.26 -6.42 -28.67
C ALA A 96 -10.02 -7.54 -29.38
#